data_AF-S6AZE1-F1
#
_entry.id   AF-S6AZE1-F1
#
_cell.length_a   1.000
_cell.length_b   1.000
_cell.length_c   1.000
_cell.angle_alpha   90.00
_cell.angle_beta   90.00
_cell.angle_gamma   90.00
#
_symmetry.space_group_name_H-M   'P 1'
#
loop_
_entity.id
_entity.type
_entity.pdbx_description
1 polymer ?
#
loop_
_entity_poly.entity_id
_entity_poly.type
_entity_poly.pdbx_seq_one_letter_code
_entity_poly.pdbx_strand_id
1 'polypeptide(L)'
;MDSFGFGVLGDIFASGSGSAREEETASRPKASPRTEPVVDYTPPEIAAFQASTAQKTTKKYTGLSDALLPIKISQVLRCVSDENLKFVLYNNPVGSICLIGKATNIDKLASAIQFTLVDETGRIAVHYNYEGIFINDGDHVQVVGTVVLLTSENYYIDAQHVMILDLQKYNYEELLAYHKVSVAYAAYNLDLGAKLDLSKKHEGKIVHLPGHRQGSITVAELDSVELDAIYAHIVDPIERLIIKYLKKRQDTVAKRKELVACLSEQYVDSVIEEAINRLEQEAEIACTKDLVWPPI
;
A
#
# COMPACT_ATOMS: atom_id res chain seq x y z
N MET A 1 -22.38 -37.83 -20.42
CA MET A 1 -21.12 -37.08 -20.39
C MET A 1 -21.35 -35.83 -19.55
N ASP A 2 -20.95 -35.95 -18.29
CA ASP A 2 -20.34 -34.98 -17.38
C ASP A 2 -20.66 -33.48 -17.53
N SER A 3 -21.21 -32.88 -16.47
CA SER A 3 -20.40 -32.03 -15.57
C SER A 3 -21.19 -31.47 -14.38
N PHE A 4 -20.59 -31.68 -13.18
CA PHE A 4 -20.34 -30.76 -12.06
C PHE A 4 -21.33 -29.59 -11.83
N GLY A 5 -21.86 -29.32 -10.64
CA GLY A 5 -21.45 -29.65 -9.28
C GLY A 5 -21.71 -28.42 -8.40
N PHE A 6 -22.92 -28.30 -7.82
CA PHE A 6 -23.27 -27.28 -6.82
C PHE A 6 -23.27 -27.94 -5.44
N GLY A 7 -22.30 -27.56 -4.60
CA GLY A 7 -22.16 -28.05 -3.23
C GLY A 7 -22.21 -26.87 -2.25
N VAL A 8 -23.38 -26.68 -1.67
CA VAL A 8 -23.70 -25.74 -0.58
C VAL A 8 -23.00 -26.21 0.70
N LEU A 9 -22.13 -25.36 1.27
CA LEU A 9 -21.61 -25.55 2.62
C LEU A 9 -22.65 -25.05 3.63
N GLY A 10 -23.45 -25.98 4.14
CA GLY A 10 -24.31 -25.80 5.31
C GLY A 10 -24.02 -26.89 6.34
N ASP A 11 -24.12 -26.52 7.60
CA ASP A 11 -24.35 -27.39 8.76
C ASP A 11 -23.18 -28.21 9.32
N ILE A 12 -22.36 -27.54 10.14
CA ILE A 12 -21.58 -28.18 11.22
C ILE A 12 -22.07 -27.65 12.57
N PHE A 13 -23.33 -27.95 12.91
CA PHE A 13 -23.86 -27.93 14.27
C PHE A 13 -24.89 -29.05 14.42
N ALA A 14 -24.45 -30.26 14.72
CA ALA A 14 -25.29 -31.28 15.36
C ALA A 14 -24.44 -32.36 16.04
N SER A 15 -24.54 -32.38 17.36
CA SER A 15 -24.19 -33.45 18.28
C SER A 15 -24.95 -34.75 17.99
N GLY A 16 -24.35 -35.90 18.34
CA GLY A 16 -25.15 -37.06 18.80
C GLY A 16 -24.66 -38.45 18.37
N SER A 17 -24.03 -39.13 19.33
CA SER A 17 -24.20 -40.56 19.69
C SER A 17 -24.15 -41.67 18.63
N GLY A 18 -23.35 -42.72 18.91
CA GLY A 18 -23.84 -44.10 18.71
C GLY A 18 -22.89 -45.13 18.09
N SER A 19 -22.07 -45.75 18.94
CA SER A 19 -21.61 -47.15 18.99
C SER A 19 -21.35 -48.03 17.74
N ALA A 20 -20.20 -48.71 17.82
CA ALA A 20 -19.94 -50.15 17.53
C ALA A 20 -20.04 -50.59 16.04
N ARG A 21 -19.18 -51.46 15.50
CA ARG A 21 -18.53 -52.65 16.06
C ARG A 21 -17.50 -53.26 15.07
N GLU A 22 -16.37 -53.75 15.60
CA GLU A 22 -15.50 -54.93 15.30
C GLU A 22 -15.39 -55.49 13.86
N GLU A 23 -14.23 -55.87 13.29
CA GLU A 23 -13.35 -57.01 13.66
C GLU A 23 -11.86 -56.88 13.20
N GLU A 24 -11.02 -57.72 13.81
CA GLU A 24 -9.56 -57.76 13.94
C GLU A 24 -8.77 -58.22 12.69
N THR A 25 -7.45 -57.95 12.58
CA THR A 25 -6.44 -59.00 12.88
C THR A 25 -5.00 -58.48 13.09
N ALA A 26 -4.44 -58.96 14.20
CA ALA A 26 -3.06 -59.14 14.66
C ALA A 26 -1.84 -58.70 13.80
N SER A 27 -0.91 -57.95 14.43
CA SER A 27 0.33 -58.52 15.01
C SER A 27 1.26 -57.42 15.58
N ARG A 28 1.79 -57.64 16.78
CA ARG A 28 2.80 -56.81 17.48
C ARG A 28 4.13 -57.58 17.47
N PRO A 29 5.29 -56.91 17.51
CA PRO A 29 5.93 -56.78 18.83
C PRO A 29 6.56 -55.42 19.12
N LYS A 30 6.73 -55.20 20.43
CA LYS A 30 7.19 -54.00 21.13
C LYS A 30 8.66 -53.68 20.84
N ALA A 31 8.96 -52.41 20.61
CA ALA A 31 10.20 -51.77 21.04
C ALA A 31 9.84 -50.64 22.03
N SER A 32 10.51 -50.61 23.18
CA SER A 32 10.47 -49.49 24.11
C SER A 32 11.53 -48.46 23.71
N PRO A 33 11.33 -47.19 24.05
CA PRO A 33 12.32 -46.60 24.95
C PRO A 33 11.73 -45.68 26.03
N ARG A 34 12.30 -45.86 27.23
CA ARG A 34 12.58 -44.88 28.29
C ARG A 34 11.79 -43.56 28.27
N THR A 35 10.87 -43.48 29.22
CA THR A 35 10.38 -42.26 29.84
C THR A 35 11.49 -41.66 30.72
N GLU A 36 11.97 -40.46 30.40
CA GLU A 36 12.51 -39.54 31.40
C GLU A 36 11.40 -38.54 31.74
N PRO A 37 11.24 -38.14 33.01
CA PRO A 37 10.18 -37.22 33.40
C PRO A 37 10.45 -35.84 32.82
N VAL A 38 9.47 -35.34 32.05
CA VAL A 38 9.38 -33.95 31.61
C VAL A 38 9.41 -33.06 32.86
N VAL A 39 10.46 -32.25 32.99
CA VAL A 39 10.45 -31.13 33.92
C VAL A 39 9.54 -30.09 33.29
N ASP A 40 8.30 -29.99 33.79
CA ASP A 40 7.39 -28.90 33.45
C ASP A 40 8.04 -27.58 33.86
N TYR A 41 8.61 -26.88 32.89
CA TYR A 41 9.10 -25.52 33.09
C TYR A 41 7.90 -24.61 33.37
N THR A 42 7.69 -24.28 34.64
CA THR A 42 6.83 -23.18 35.04
C THR A 42 7.68 -21.90 35.01
N PRO A 43 7.41 -20.93 34.12
CA PRO A 43 8.17 -19.70 34.08
C PRO A 43 8.02 -18.95 35.42
N PRO A 44 9.08 -18.32 35.95
CA PRO A 44 8.98 -17.53 37.17
C PRO A 44 8.04 -16.33 36.96
N GLU A 45 7.10 -16.11 37.89
CA GLU A 45 6.29 -14.89 37.93
C GLU A 45 7.19 -13.67 38.17
N ILE A 46 7.41 -12.87 37.12
CA ILE A 46 8.15 -11.60 37.22
C ILE A 46 7.21 -10.55 37.83
N ALA A 47 7.03 -10.60 39.15
CA ALA A 47 6.35 -9.57 39.90
C ALA A 47 7.26 -8.34 40.13
N ALA A 48 7.75 -7.70 39.06
CA ALA A 48 8.35 -6.34 39.10
C ALA A 48 8.75 -5.79 37.70
N PHE A 49 8.10 -6.16 36.60
CA PHE A 49 8.36 -5.49 35.31
C PHE A 49 7.49 -4.24 35.16
N GLN A 50 8.03 -3.05 35.46
CA GLN A 50 7.43 -1.80 34.99
C GLN A 50 7.82 -1.62 33.53
N ALA A 51 6.91 -1.97 32.62
CA ALA A 51 7.03 -1.65 31.21
C ALA A 51 7.19 -0.12 31.07
N SER A 52 8.29 0.32 30.44
CA SER A 52 8.47 1.71 30.07
C SER A 52 7.31 2.16 29.18
N THR A 53 6.62 3.19 29.63
CA THR A 53 5.42 3.79 29.07
C THR A 53 5.69 4.44 27.71
N ALA A 54 5.69 3.66 26.63
CA ALA A 54 5.62 4.22 25.27
C ALA A 54 5.17 3.20 24.21
N GLN A 55 4.05 2.51 24.42
CA GLN A 55 3.27 1.95 23.31
C GLN A 55 1.86 1.65 23.80
N LYS A 56 0.97 2.65 23.68
CA LYS A 56 -0.45 2.41 23.86
C LYS A 56 -0.92 1.53 22.71
N THR A 57 -1.44 0.37 23.09
CA THR A 57 -2.31 -0.50 22.32
C THR A 57 -3.28 0.27 21.41
N THR A 58 -3.16 0.07 20.11
CA THR A 58 -4.27 0.30 19.18
C THR A 58 -4.72 -1.03 18.60
N LYS A 59 -5.63 -1.69 19.32
CA LYS A 59 -6.57 -2.63 18.70
C LYS A 59 -7.54 -1.83 17.84
N LYS A 60 -7.26 -1.74 16.54
CA LYS A 60 -8.24 -1.81 15.44
C LYS A 60 -7.52 -2.45 14.26
N TYR A 61 -7.87 -3.70 13.98
CA TYR A 61 -7.41 -4.44 12.82
C TYR A 61 -7.71 -3.62 11.55
N THR A 62 -6.68 -3.05 10.94
CA THR A 62 -6.68 -2.52 9.57
C THR A 62 -5.51 -3.22 8.90
N GLY A 63 -5.80 -4.20 8.02
CA GLY A 63 -4.89 -5.27 7.62
C GLY A 63 -3.65 -4.89 6.78
N LEU A 64 -3.16 -3.66 6.87
CA LEU A 64 -2.02 -3.13 6.10
C LEU A 64 -0.85 -2.67 6.99
N SER A 65 -1.04 -2.43 8.29
CA SER A 65 0.06 -2.02 9.17
C SER A 65 1.11 -3.10 9.39
N ASP A 66 0.75 -4.38 9.17
CA ASP A 66 1.63 -5.55 9.28
C ASP A 66 2.07 -6.10 7.92
N ALA A 67 1.67 -5.46 6.81
CA ALA A 67 2.02 -5.93 5.47
C ALA A 67 3.45 -5.48 5.09
N LEU A 68 4.29 -6.43 4.70
CA LEU A 68 5.59 -6.15 4.11
C LEU A 68 5.40 -5.63 2.68
N LEU A 69 5.71 -4.35 2.45
CA LEU A 69 5.49 -3.72 1.15
C LEU A 69 6.79 -3.59 0.33
N PRO A 70 6.87 -4.21 -0.86
CA PRO A 70 7.96 -3.97 -1.78
C PRO A 70 7.84 -2.56 -2.35
N ILE A 71 8.88 -1.75 -2.21
CA ILE A 71 8.90 -0.37 -2.70
C ILE A 71 10.25 -0.04 -3.39
N LYS A 72 10.31 1.13 -4.00
CA LYS A 72 11.54 1.78 -4.49
C LYS A 72 11.97 2.89 -3.53
N ILE A 73 13.26 3.23 -3.53
CA ILE A 73 13.79 4.29 -2.67
C ILE A 73 13.09 5.63 -2.95
N SER A 74 12.87 5.97 -4.22
CA SER A 74 12.14 7.19 -4.60
C SER A 74 10.75 7.32 -3.99
N GLN A 75 10.06 6.22 -3.70
CA GLN A 75 8.76 6.26 -3.01
C GLN A 75 8.92 6.67 -1.54
N VAL A 76 10.01 6.27 -0.89
CA VAL A 76 10.35 6.77 0.46
C VAL A 76 10.61 8.27 0.41
N LEU A 77 11.49 8.69 -0.50
CA LEU A 77 11.92 10.09 -0.62
C LEU A 77 10.77 11.06 -0.91
N ARG A 78 9.76 10.64 -1.68
CA ARG A 78 8.59 11.46 -2.03
C ARG A 78 7.54 11.55 -0.92
N CYS A 79 7.54 10.58 0.00
CA CYS A 79 6.47 10.41 1.00
C CYS A 79 6.92 10.74 2.43
N VAL A 80 8.16 11.20 2.62
CA VAL A 80 8.58 11.85 3.85
C VAL A 80 7.95 13.24 3.90
N SER A 81 6.92 13.43 4.72
CA SER A 81 6.30 14.75 4.98
C SER A 81 6.39 15.10 6.46
N ASP A 82 6.63 16.39 6.74
CA ASP A 82 7.07 16.92 8.03
C ASP A 82 6.11 16.73 9.21
N GLU A 83 4.81 16.54 8.95
CA GLU A 83 3.81 16.88 9.99
C GLU A 83 3.37 15.70 10.87
N ASN A 84 3.58 14.45 10.45
CA ASN A 84 2.97 13.30 11.14
C ASN A 84 3.94 12.19 11.60
N LEU A 85 5.25 12.29 11.32
CA LEU A 85 6.29 11.29 11.65
C LEU A 85 5.90 9.84 11.30
N LYS A 86 4.99 9.66 10.34
CA LYS A 86 4.50 8.36 9.88
C LYS A 86 4.77 8.25 8.40
N PHE A 87 5.36 7.13 8.01
CA PHE A 87 5.52 6.82 6.61
C PHE A 87 4.18 6.38 6.02
N VAL A 88 3.70 7.13 5.03
CA VAL A 88 2.40 6.90 4.39
C VAL A 88 2.62 6.80 2.89
N LEU A 89 2.12 5.73 2.29
CA LEU A 89 2.18 5.49 0.85
C LEU A 89 0.75 5.31 0.32
N TYR A 90 0.38 6.06 -0.71
CA TYR A 90 -0.99 6.07 -1.25
C TYR A 90 -2.07 6.27 -0.17
N ASN A 91 -1.85 7.22 0.76
CA ASN A 91 -2.72 7.48 1.92
C ASN A 91 -2.91 6.30 2.90
N ASN A 92 -2.08 5.26 2.80
CA ASN A 92 -2.08 4.13 3.72
C ASN A 92 -0.82 4.17 4.60
N PRO A 93 -0.95 4.02 5.93
CA PRO A 93 0.21 3.90 6.80
C PRO A 93 0.95 2.60 6.46
N VAL A 94 2.26 2.70 6.25
CA VAL A 94 3.12 1.56 5.93
C VAL A 94 4.00 1.25 7.15
N GLY A 95 3.91 0.01 7.63
CA GLY A 95 4.75 -0.48 8.71
C GLY A 95 6.11 -0.92 8.20
N SER A 96 6.15 -2.07 7.53
CA SER A 96 7.38 -2.68 7.05
C SER A 96 7.53 -2.59 5.54
N ILE A 97 8.75 -2.34 5.08
CA ILE A 97 9.10 -2.19 3.67
C ILE A 97 10.16 -3.19 3.26
N CYS A 98 10.18 -3.51 1.97
CA CYS A 98 11.22 -4.31 1.32
C CYS A 98 11.85 -3.48 0.20
N LEU A 99 13.17 -3.36 0.23
CA LEU A 99 13.99 -2.67 -0.76
C LEU A 99 15.03 -3.64 -1.34
N ILE A 100 15.37 -3.48 -2.61
CA ILE A 100 16.51 -4.17 -3.23
C ILE A 100 17.42 -3.10 -3.81
N GLY A 101 18.73 -3.24 -3.57
CA GLY A 101 19.72 -2.32 -4.10
C GLY A 101 21.14 -2.77 -3.80
N LYS A 102 22.09 -1.91 -4.12
CA LYS A 102 23.52 -2.11 -3.87
C LYS A 102 23.92 -1.43 -2.57
N ALA A 103 24.60 -2.16 -1.68
CA ALA A 103 25.15 -1.61 -0.46
C ALA A 103 26.43 -0.82 -0.78
N THR A 104 26.51 0.42 -0.27
CA THR A 104 27.65 1.32 -0.42
C THR A 104 27.97 2.04 0.88
N ASN A 105 29.17 2.62 1.03
CA ASN A 105 29.57 3.39 2.22
C ASN A 105 29.30 2.64 3.54
N ILE A 106 29.86 1.44 3.67
CA ILE A 106 29.61 0.57 4.82
C ILE A 106 30.49 0.99 5.99
N ASP A 107 29.85 1.36 7.09
CA ASP A 107 30.46 1.61 8.39
C ASP A 107 30.07 0.49 9.37
N LYS A 108 31.08 -0.21 9.88
CA LYS A 108 30.90 -1.37 10.78
C LYS A 108 31.17 -0.93 12.21
N LEU A 109 30.10 -0.83 13.00
CA LEU A 109 30.15 -0.52 14.42
C LEU A 109 30.17 -1.80 15.25
N ALA A 110 30.41 -1.69 16.55
CA ALA A 110 30.53 -2.84 17.45
C ALA A 110 29.25 -3.70 17.55
N SER A 111 28.07 -3.09 17.37
CA SER A 111 26.75 -3.74 17.51
C SER A 111 25.81 -3.49 16.34
N ALA A 112 26.27 -2.78 15.31
CA ALA A 112 25.44 -2.39 14.18
C ALA A 112 26.28 -2.21 12.92
N ILE A 113 25.64 -2.32 11.76
CA ILE A 113 26.21 -1.94 10.47
C ILE A 113 25.35 -0.80 9.94
N GLN A 114 26.03 0.28 9.55
CA GLN A 114 25.42 1.38 8.82
C GLN A 114 25.90 1.34 7.38
N PHE A 115 25.01 1.49 6.42
CA PHE A 115 25.38 1.56 5.01
C PHE A 115 24.37 2.38 4.22
N THR A 116 24.78 2.83 3.04
CA THR A 116 23.91 3.48 2.07
C THR A 116 23.42 2.45 1.06
N LEU A 117 22.11 2.22 1.02
CA LEU A 117 21.49 1.41 -0.02
C LEU A 117 21.21 2.28 -1.24
N VAL A 118 21.61 1.81 -2.42
CA VAL A 118 21.43 2.51 -3.70
C VAL A 118 20.62 1.65 -4.64
N ASP A 119 19.52 2.19 -5.16
CA ASP A 119 18.74 1.59 -6.25
C ASP A 119 18.77 2.51 -7.49
N GLU A 120 18.07 2.10 -8.55
CA GLU A 120 17.92 2.89 -9.78
C GLU A 120 17.20 4.24 -9.60
N THR A 121 16.60 4.49 -8.42
CA THR A 121 15.74 5.64 -8.15
C THR A 121 16.24 6.56 -7.04
N GLY A 122 17.28 6.17 -6.30
CA GLY A 122 17.83 6.98 -5.24
C GLY A 122 18.80 6.25 -4.32
N ARG A 123 19.09 6.90 -3.20
CA ARG A 123 19.96 6.40 -2.13
C ARG A 123 19.32 6.67 -0.78
N ILE A 124 19.49 5.75 0.17
CA ILE A 124 18.96 5.88 1.52
C ILE A 124 19.91 5.24 2.54
N ALA A 125 20.02 5.85 3.72
CA ALA A 125 20.78 5.28 4.83
C ALA A 125 20.02 4.10 5.45
N VAL A 126 20.74 3.02 5.75
CA VAL A 126 20.24 1.82 6.39
C VAL A 126 21.05 1.56 7.65
N HIS A 127 20.33 1.36 8.74
CA HIS A 127 20.85 0.93 10.02
C HIS A 127 20.43 -0.52 10.26
N TYR A 128 21.38 -1.40 10.56
CA TYR A 128 21.10 -2.81 10.81
C TYR A 128 21.78 -3.25 12.11
N ASN A 129 20.98 -3.69 13.09
CA ASN A 129 21.51 -4.25 14.33
C ASN A 129 22.12 -5.62 14.05
N TYR A 130 23.38 -5.77 14.44
CA TYR A 130 24.27 -6.81 13.94
C TYR A 130 23.96 -8.20 14.53
N GLU A 131 23.65 -9.17 13.65
CA GLU A 131 23.75 -10.60 13.93
C GLU A 131 24.61 -11.30 12.86
N GLY A 132 25.94 -11.12 12.89
CA GLY A 132 26.87 -12.00 12.19
C GLY A 132 26.93 -11.94 10.66
N ILE A 133 26.26 -10.98 10.01
CA ILE A 133 26.28 -10.82 8.54
C ILE A 133 27.51 -10.01 8.09
N PHE A 134 28.19 -10.50 7.05
CA PHE A 134 29.32 -9.82 6.41
C PHE A 134 28.91 -9.22 5.08
N ILE A 135 28.56 -7.93 5.07
CA ILE A 135 28.29 -7.15 3.85
C ILE A 135 29.58 -6.43 3.42
N ASN A 136 29.84 -6.44 2.12
CA ASN A 136 30.94 -5.73 1.46
C ASN A 136 30.43 -4.61 0.54
N ASP A 137 31.30 -3.64 0.30
CA ASP A 137 30.99 -2.52 -0.57
C ASP A 137 30.74 -3.04 -1.99
N GLY A 138 29.56 -2.72 -2.49
CA GLY A 138 29.09 -3.13 -3.79
C GLY A 138 28.28 -4.43 -3.84
N ASP A 139 28.03 -5.09 -2.71
CA ASP A 139 27.13 -6.24 -2.66
C ASP A 139 25.69 -5.83 -2.99
N HIS A 140 24.98 -6.62 -3.78
CA HIS A 140 23.55 -6.51 -3.94
C HIS A 140 22.85 -7.13 -2.73
N VAL A 141 21.92 -6.38 -2.14
CA VAL A 141 21.23 -6.77 -0.92
C VAL A 141 19.73 -6.50 -1.03
N GLN A 142 18.96 -7.37 -0.39
CA GLN A 142 17.56 -7.13 -0.05
C GLN A 142 17.49 -6.67 1.40
N VAL A 143 16.82 -5.55 1.66
CA VAL A 143 16.64 -4.95 2.98
C VAL A 143 15.16 -4.98 3.33
N VAL A 144 14.83 -5.61 4.45
CA VAL A 144 13.50 -5.54 5.08
C VAL A 144 13.62 -4.73 6.36
N GLY A 145 12.83 -3.67 6.46
CA GLY A 145 12.97 -2.69 7.52
C GLY A 145 11.75 -1.80 7.70
N THR A 146 11.86 -0.89 8.65
CA THR A 146 10.89 0.18 8.89
C THR A 146 11.54 1.53 8.58
N VAL A 147 10.79 2.45 7.97
CA VAL A 147 11.25 3.82 7.77
C VAL A 147 11.20 4.56 9.10
N VAL A 148 12.35 5.03 9.59
CA VAL A 148 12.44 5.87 10.78
C VAL A 148 12.59 7.33 10.34
N LEU A 149 11.62 8.15 10.74
CA LEU A 149 11.58 9.58 10.47
C LEU A 149 11.96 10.33 11.74
N LEU A 150 13.13 10.97 11.77
CA LEU A 150 13.52 11.86 12.87
C LEU A 150 13.10 13.30 12.57
N THR A 151 13.33 13.74 11.32
CA THR A 151 12.89 15.02 10.73
C THR A 151 12.67 14.81 9.22
N SER A 152 12.10 15.77 8.49
CA SER A 152 12.00 15.69 7.02
C SER A 152 13.35 15.51 6.30
N GLU A 153 14.42 16.04 6.88
CA GLU A 153 15.77 15.96 6.32
C GLU A 153 16.60 14.80 6.90
N ASN A 154 16.13 14.18 7.98
CA ASN A 154 16.83 13.10 8.68
C ASN A 154 15.93 11.89 8.84
N TYR A 155 16.10 10.94 7.93
CA TYR A 155 15.40 9.67 7.91
C TYR A 155 16.34 8.56 7.46
N TYR A 156 16.07 7.34 7.94
CA TYR A 156 16.83 6.15 7.60
C TYR A 156 15.92 4.92 7.66
N ILE A 157 16.41 3.80 7.16
CA ILE A 157 15.76 2.51 7.31
C ILE A 157 16.36 1.80 8.51
N ASP A 158 15.54 1.48 9.52
CA ASP A 158 15.92 0.53 10.56
C ASP A 158 15.59 -0.88 10.05
N ALA A 159 16.63 -1.59 9.61
CA ALA A 159 16.52 -2.89 9.00
C ALA A 159 16.36 -3.97 10.08
N GLN A 160 15.36 -4.83 9.90
CA GLN A 160 15.21 -6.05 10.69
C GLN A 160 15.90 -7.24 10.01
N HIS A 161 15.93 -7.26 8.67
CA HIS A 161 16.63 -8.29 7.90
C HIS A 161 17.40 -7.69 6.74
N VAL A 162 18.61 -8.18 6.53
CA VAL A 162 19.42 -7.89 5.35
C VAL A 162 19.90 -9.20 4.74
N MET A 163 19.63 -9.41 3.45
CA MET A 163 20.02 -10.62 2.73
C MET A 163 20.92 -10.26 1.56
N ILE A 164 22.09 -10.88 1.48
CA ILE A 164 23.04 -10.70 0.37
C ILE A 164 22.61 -11.57 -0.81
N LEU A 165 22.40 -10.94 -1.96
CA LEU A 165 21.86 -11.55 -3.18
C LEU A 165 22.95 -12.09 -4.10
N ASP A 166 24.21 -11.68 -3.93
CA ASP A 166 25.34 -12.10 -4.77
C ASP A 166 25.89 -13.50 -4.44
N LEU A 167 25.43 -14.11 -3.34
CA LEU A 167 25.82 -15.49 -3.02
C LEU A 167 25.14 -16.44 -4.00
N GLN A 168 25.89 -17.45 -4.51
CA GLN A 168 25.58 -18.39 -5.61
C GLN A 168 24.18 -19.06 -5.61
N LYS A 169 23.37 -18.84 -4.59
CA LYS A 169 22.02 -19.35 -4.38
C LYS A 169 20.93 -18.48 -5.03
N TYR A 170 21.20 -17.21 -5.32
CA TYR A 170 20.19 -16.26 -5.80
C TYR A 170 20.61 -15.61 -7.12
N ASN A 171 19.72 -15.59 -8.11
CA ASN A 171 19.91 -14.84 -9.35
C ASN A 171 19.42 -13.40 -9.13
N TYR A 172 20.34 -12.47 -8.92
CA TYR A 172 20.02 -11.06 -8.64
C TYR A 172 19.10 -10.45 -9.70
N GLU A 173 19.37 -10.69 -10.99
CA GLU A 173 18.59 -10.10 -12.10
C GLU A 173 17.14 -10.59 -12.09
N GLU A 174 16.94 -11.88 -11.81
CA GLU A 174 15.60 -12.48 -11.72
C GLU A 174 14.84 -11.97 -10.49
N LEU A 175 15.51 -11.86 -9.34
CA LEU A 175 14.93 -11.29 -8.13
C LEU A 175 14.60 -9.81 -8.30
N LEU A 176 15.45 -9.04 -8.98
CA LEU A 176 15.20 -7.64 -9.27
C LEU A 176 14.00 -7.48 -10.21
N ALA A 177 13.88 -8.31 -11.25
CA ALA A 177 12.72 -8.32 -12.13
C ALA A 177 11.43 -8.66 -11.37
N TYR A 178 11.48 -9.68 -10.51
CA TYR A 178 10.35 -10.05 -9.64
C TYR A 178 9.98 -8.92 -8.67
N HIS A 179 10.97 -8.27 -8.05
CA HIS A 179 10.77 -7.14 -7.15
C HIS A 179 10.10 -5.97 -7.88
N LYS A 180 10.54 -5.64 -9.09
CA LYS A 180 9.92 -4.57 -9.91
C LYS A 180 8.44 -4.83 -10.18
N VAL A 181 8.08 -6.06 -10.55
CA VAL A 181 6.68 -6.46 -10.72
C VAL A 181 5.92 -6.37 -9.39
N SER A 182 6.54 -6.82 -8.30
CA SER A 182 5.94 -6.79 -6.96
C SER A 182 5.68 -5.38 -6.46
N VAL A 183 6.61 -4.43 -6.70
CA VAL A 183 6.41 -3.00 -6.41
C VAL A 183 5.22 -2.45 -7.17
N ALA A 184 5.14 -2.71 -8.48
CA ALA A 184 4.03 -2.22 -9.31
C ALA A 184 2.68 -2.81 -8.86
N TYR A 185 2.66 -4.10 -8.54
CA TYR A 185 1.47 -4.80 -8.05
C TYR A 185 1.04 -4.28 -6.66
N ALA A 186 1.99 -4.05 -5.75
CA ALA A 186 1.71 -3.48 -4.44
C ALA A 186 1.14 -2.06 -4.57
N ALA A 187 1.74 -1.21 -5.41
CA ALA A 187 1.22 0.12 -5.70
C ALA A 187 -0.20 0.10 -6.26
N TYR A 188 -0.48 -0.80 -7.21
CA TYR A 188 -1.82 -0.99 -7.78
C TYR A 188 -2.84 -1.39 -6.71
N ASN A 189 -2.50 -2.34 -5.84
CA ASN A 189 -3.41 -2.79 -4.78
C ASN A 189 -3.64 -1.72 -3.71
N LEU A 190 -2.62 -0.94 -3.36
CA LEU A 190 -2.75 0.18 -2.42
C LEU A 190 -3.65 1.28 -3.00
N ASP A 191 -3.48 1.62 -4.28
CA ASP A 191 -4.32 2.58 -4.98
C ASP A 191 -5.77 2.09 -5.09
N LEU A 192 -5.98 0.83 -5.48
CA LEU A 192 -7.31 0.22 -5.52
C LEU A 192 -7.96 0.18 -4.13
N GLY A 193 -7.20 -0.18 -3.10
CA GLY A 193 -7.65 -0.17 -1.71
C GLY A 193 -8.07 1.23 -1.26
N ALA A 194 -7.26 2.26 -1.56
CA ALA A 194 -7.60 3.65 -1.27
C ALA A 194 -8.88 4.08 -2.00
N LYS A 195 -9.04 3.71 -3.27
CA LYS A 195 -10.26 3.97 -4.06
C LYS A 195 -11.49 3.26 -3.50
N LEU A 196 -11.35 2.01 -3.04
CA LEU A 196 -12.43 1.26 -2.39
C LEU A 196 -12.78 1.82 -1.02
N ASP A 197 -11.81 2.26 -0.24
CA ASP A 197 -12.08 2.92 1.05
C ASP A 197 -12.73 4.28 0.85
N LEU A 198 -12.37 5.00 -0.22
CA LEU A 198 -13.08 6.22 -0.64
C LEU A 198 -14.51 5.92 -1.08
N SER A 199 -14.76 4.82 -1.82
CA SER A 199 -16.11 4.44 -2.22
C SER A 199 -16.97 3.96 -1.05
N LYS A 200 -16.40 3.25 -0.07
CA LYS A 200 -17.07 2.91 1.20
C LYS A 200 -17.34 4.13 2.05
N LYS A 201 -16.41 5.10 2.10
CA LYS A 201 -16.65 6.41 2.72
C LYS A 201 -17.75 7.20 2.01
N HIS A 202 -18.11 6.86 0.77
CA HIS A 202 -19.23 7.47 0.03
C HIS A 202 -20.62 6.88 0.37
N GLU A 203 -20.74 6.01 1.38
CA GLU A 203 -22.01 5.87 2.13
C GLU A 203 -22.13 6.89 3.28
N GLY A 204 -21.08 7.67 3.55
CA GLY A 204 -21.06 8.79 4.49
C GLY A 204 -20.98 10.14 3.80
N LYS A 205 -21.67 11.14 4.36
CA LYS A 205 -21.83 12.49 3.79
C LYS A 205 -20.48 13.13 3.39
N ILE A 206 -20.50 13.84 2.26
CA ILE A 206 -19.41 14.48 1.48
C ILE A 206 -18.45 15.38 2.29
N VAL A 207 -18.81 15.76 3.53
CA VAL A 207 -18.09 16.71 4.38
C VAL A 207 -16.76 16.17 4.95
N HIS A 208 -16.46 14.87 4.78
CA HIS A 208 -15.32 14.21 5.43
C HIS A 208 -14.12 13.84 4.52
N LEU A 209 -14.06 14.38 3.29
CA LEU A 209 -12.89 14.22 2.41
C LEU A 209 -11.75 15.18 2.82
N PRO A 210 -10.50 14.71 3.01
CA PRO A 210 -9.35 15.61 3.10
C PRO A 210 -9.11 16.25 1.73
N GLY A 211 -8.92 17.58 1.69
CA GLY A 211 -8.91 18.36 0.45
C GLY A 211 -10.27 18.94 0.05
N HIS A 212 -11.35 18.69 0.82
CA HIS A 212 -12.58 19.47 0.69
C HIS A 212 -12.31 20.91 1.16
N ARG A 213 -11.91 21.79 0.22
CA ARG A 213 -12.22 23.20 0.40
C ARG A 213 -13.74 23.28 0.50
N GLN A 214 -14.23 23.88 1.57
CA GLN A 214 -15.62 24.36 1.73
C GLN A 214 -15.96 25.49 0.72
N GLY A 215 -15.40 25.43 -0.49
CA GLY A 215 -15.70 26.34 -1.57
C GLY A 215 -16.09 25.52 -2.78
N SER A 216 -17.37 25.60 -3.15
CA SER A 216 -17.77 25.42 -4.55
C SER A 216 -16.72 26.14 -5.42
N ILE A 217 -16.06 25.43 -6.34
CA ILE A 217 -15.27 26.11 -7.37
C ILE A 217 -16.29 26.89 -8.18
N THR A 218 -16.35 28.20 -8.01
CA THR A 218 -17.31 29.02 -8.76
C THR A 218 -16.82 29.19 -10.20
N VAL A 219 -17.73 29.44 -11.13
CA VAL A 219 -17.37 29.59 -12.54
C VAL A 219 -16.41 30.78 -12.77
N ALA A 220 -16.53 31.86 -12.00
CA ALA A 220 -15.60 33.00 -12.04
C ALA A 220 -14.15 32.62 -11.70
N GLU A 221 -14.00 31.56 -10.92
CA GLU A 221 -12.73 31.01 -10.46
C GLU A 221 -12.10 30.06 -11.49
N LEU A 222 -12.87 29.63 -12.50
CA LEU A 222 -12.41 28.85 -13.65
C LEU A 222 -11.88 29.73 -14.78
N ASP A 223 -12.41 30.95 -14.92
CA ASP A 223 -11.98 31.88 -15.96
C ASP A 223 -10.49 32.23 -15.86
N SER A 224 -9.93 32.26 -14.65
CA SER A 224 -8.51 32.50 -14.39
C SER A 224 -7.58 31.33 -14.75
N VAL A 225 -8.12 30.17 -15.14
CA VAL A 225 -7.32 29.00 -15.52
C VAL A 225 -7.00 29.06 -17.01
N GLU A 226 -5.71 29.11 -17.35
CA GLU A 226 -5.23 29.01 -18.72
C GLU A 226 -5.18 27.55 -19.17
N LEU A 227 -5.67 27.28 -20.39
CA LEU A 227 -5.58 25.97 -21.02
C LEU A 227 -4.32 25.91 -21.88
N ASP A 228 -3.53 24.85 -21.69
CA ASP A 228 -2.35 24.56 -22.52
C ASP A 228 -2.71 24.46 -24.01
N ALA A 229 -1.71 24.67 -24.87
CA ALA A 229 -1.86 24.62 -26.33
C ALA A 229 -2.42 23.29 -26.86
N ILE A 230 -2.32 22.19 -26.09
CA ILE A 230 -2.89 20.88 -26.45
C ILE A 230 -4.42 20.90 -26.54
N TYR A 231 -5.11 21.86 -25.90
CA TYR A 231 -6.57 21.99 -25.96
C TYR A 231 -7.02 23.13 -26.90
N ALA A 232 -6.12 23.64 -27.74
CA ALA A 232 -6.44 24.77 -28.63
C ALA A 232 -7.51 24.44 -29.68
N HIS A 233 -7.64 23.16 -30.05
CA HIS A 233 -8.62 22.67 -31.02
C HIS A 233 -10.05 22.61 -30.47
N ILE A 234 -10.22 22.53 -29.16
CA ILE A 234 -11.55 22.56 -28.52
C ILE A 234 -12.06 23.98 -28.62
N VAL A 235 -13.15 24.23 -29.35
CA VAL A 235 -13.69 25.59 -29.56
C VAL A 235 -14.89 25.87 -28.65
N ASP A 236 -15.61 24.82 -28.21
CA ASP A 236 -16.80 24.97 -27.39
C ASP A 236 -16.45 25.53 -26.00
N PRO A 237 -17.06 26.65 -25.58
CA PRO A 237 -16.80 27.25 -24.28
C PRO A 237 -17.14 26.31 -23.10
N ILE A 238 -18.14 25.44 -23.25
CA ILE A 238 -18.56 24.53 -22.18
C ILE A 238 -17.52 23.41 -22.01
N GLU A 239 -17.06 22.86 -23.12
CA GLU A 239 -16.02 21.82 -23.13
C GLU A 239 -14.70 22.34 -22.54
N ARG A 240 -14.32 23.58 -22.88
CA ARG A 240 -13.18 24.26 -22.27
C ARG A 240 -13.35 24.45 -20.76
N LEU A 241 -14.54 24.83 -20.30
CA LEU A 241 -14.83 25.01 -18.87
C LEU A 241 -14.75 23.67 -18.11
N ILE A 242 -15.23 22.58 -18.71
CA ILE A 242 -15.10 21.23 -18.16
C ILE A 242 -13.63 20.88 -17.94
N ILE A 243 -12.76 21.12 -18.92
CA ILE A 243 -11.33 20.81 -18.82
C ILE A 243 -10.64 21.72 -17.81
N LYS A 244 -10.98 23.03 -17.78
CA LYS A 244 -10.48 23.97 -16.77
C LYS A 244 -10.85 23.53 -15.36
N TYR A 245 -12.08 23.05 -15.18
CA TYR A 245 -12.57 22.53 -13.90
C TYR A 245 -11.79 21.30 -13.45
N LEU A 246 -11.54 20.35 -14.37
CA LEU A 246 -10.74 19.16 -14.08
C LEU A 246 -9.29 19.52 -13.74
N LYS A 247 -8.66 20.42 -14.50
CA LYS A 247 -7.28 20.88 -14.26
C LYS A 247 -7.09 21.62 -12.94
N LYS A 248 -8.11 22.36 -12.49
CA LYS A 248 -8.03 23.11 -11.24
C LYS A 248 -8.08 22.19 -10.01
N ARG A 249 -8.62 20.97 -10.14
CA ARG A 249 -8.63 19.99 -9.05
C ARG A 249 -7.25 19.37 -8.89
N GLN A 250 -6.80 19.23 -7.63
CA GLN A 250 -5.51 18.62 -7.30
C GLN A 250 -5.38 17.18 -7.83
N ASP A 251 -6.49 16.45 -7.88
CA ASP A 251 -6.51 15.04 -8.28
C ASP A 251 -6.87 14.84 -9.76
N THR A 252 -7.14 15.90 -10.53
CA THR A 252 -7.61 15.86 -11.95
C THR A 252 -8.87 15.01 -12.23
N VAL A 253 -9.51 14.47 -11.19
CA VAL A 253 -10.72 13.65 -11.25
C VAL A 253 -11.87 14.39 -10.58
N ALA A 254 -13.04 14.39 -11.23
CA ALA A 254 -14.27 14.93 -10.67
C ALA A 254 -15.43 13.93 -10.74
N LYS A 255 -16.38 14.05 -9.79
CA LYS A 255 -17.69 13.40 -9.96
C LYS A 255 -18.51 14.12 -11.01
N ARG A 256 -19.15 13.37 -11.91
CA ARG A 256 -20.04 13.91 -12.94
C ARG A 256 -21.11 14.84 -12.33
N LYS A 257 -21.75 14.42 -11.23
CA LYS A 257 -22.75 15.25 -10.51
C LYS A 257 -22.21 16.55 -9.93
N GLU A 258 -20.97 16.57 -9.44
CA GLU A 258 -20.35 17.78 -8.88
C GLU A 258 -19.97 18.76 -10.01
N LEU A 259 -19.47 18.24 -11.12
CA LEU A 259 -19.15 19.02 -12.31
C LEU A 259 -20.41 19.65 -12.92
N VAL A 260 -21.48 18.86 -13.08
CA VAL A 260 -22.77 19.37 -13.56
C VAL A 260 -23.32 20.43 -12.61
N ALA A 261 -23.30 20.19 -11.29
CA ALA A 261 -23.78 21.16 -10.31
C ALA A 261 -22.95 22.47 -10.27
N CYS A 262 -21.67 22.42 -10.59
CA CYS A 262 -20.80 23.60 -10.69
C CYS A 262 -21.13 24.43 -11.94
N LEU A 263 -21.35 23.77 -13.07
CA LEU A 263 -21.59 24.44 -14.36
C LEU A 263 -23.07 24.80 -14.55
N SER A 264 -23.97 24.22 -13.77
CA SER A 264 -25.41 24.50 -13.83
C SER A 264 -25.79 25.90 -13.34
N GLU A 265 -24.84 26.63 -12.73
CA GLU A 265 -24.99 28.06 -12.46
C GLU A 265 -25.11 28.90 -13.74
N GLN A 266 -24.56 28.43 -14.87
CA GLN A 266 -24.52 29.17 -16.15
C GLN A 266 -25.12 28.40 -17.33
N TYR A 267 -25.18 27.06 -17.26
CA TYR A 267 -25.61 26.20 -18.36
C TYR A 267 -26.69 25.22 -17.92
N VAL A 268 -27.45 24.69 -18.88
CA VAL A 268 -28.47 23.67 -18.60
C VAL A 268 -27.80 22.30 -18.51
N ASP A 269 -28.19 21.49 -17.52
CA ASP A 269 -27.65 20.15 -17.26
C ASP A 269 -27.54 19.27 -18.52
N SER A 270 -28.55 19.31 -19.40
CA SER A 270 -28.54 18.53 -20.66
C SER A 270 -27.40 18.92 -21.59
N VAL A 271 -27.07 20.21 -21.66
CA VAL A 271 -26.01 20.74 -22.53
C VAL A 271 -24.64 20.38 -21.95
N ILE A 272 -24.50 20.38 -20.62
CA ILE A 272 -23.28 19.95 -19.94
C ILE A 272 -23.03 18.46 -20.18
N GLU A 273 -24.06 17.62 -20.02
CA GLU A 273 -23.96 16.18 -20.29
C GLU A 273 -23.65 15.87 -21.76
N GLU A 274 -24.23 16.62 -22.71
CA GLU A 274 -23.88 16.52 -24.13
C GLU A 274 -22.42 16.90 -24.39
N ALA A 275 -21.90 17.94 -23.74
CA ALA A 275 -20.50 18.34 -23.85
C ALA A 275 -19.55 17.29 -23.25
N ILE A 276 -19.90 16.68 -22.11
CA ILE A 276 -19.13 15.57 -21.53
C ILE A 276 -19.10 14.39 -22.51
N ASN A 277 -20.25 14.02 -23.09
CA ASN A 277 -20.31 12.91 -24.02
C ASN A 277 -19.52 13.19 -25.31
N ARG A 278 -19.50 14.45 -25.80
CA ARG A 278 -18.69 14.86 -26.95
C ARG A 278 -17.19 14.76 -26.65
N LEU A 279 -16.74 15.33 -25.53
CA LEU A 279 -15.35 15.22 -25.10
C LEU A 279 -14.91 13.76 -24.88
N GLU A 280 -15.81 12.89 -24.42
CA GLU A 280 -15.54 11.45 -24.28
C GLU A 280 -15.39 10.77 -25.65
N GLN A 281 -16.24 11.11 -26.62
CA GLN A 281 -16.16 10.59 -27.99
C GLN A 281 -14.90 11.05 -28.72
N GLU A 282 -14.46 12.29 -28.47
CA GLU A 282 -13.23 12.87 -29.01
C GLU A 282 -11.97 12.41 -28.25
N ALA A 283 -12.14 11.60 -27.19
CA ALA A 283 -11.07 11.12 -26.32
C ALA A 283 -10.27 12.24 -25.63
N GLU A 284 -10.90 13.40 -25.40
CA GLU A 284 -10.35 14.55 -24.66
C GLU A 284 -10.59 14.45 -23.15
N ILE A 285 -11.56 13.62 -22.75
CA ILE A 285 -11.79 13.18 -21.38
C ILE A 285 -12.09 11.67 -21.39
N ALA A 286 -11.79 11.02 -20.27
CA ALA A 286 -12.25 9.69 -19.98
C ALA A 286 -13.33 9.76 -18.89
N CYS A 287 -14.38 8.97 -19.08
CA CYS A 287 -15.50 8.89 -18.17
C CYS A 287 -15.68 7.46 -17.64
N THR A 288 -16.17 7.36 -16.42
CA THR A 288 -16.95 6.22 -15.94
C THR A 288 -18.38 6.70 -15.67
N LYS A 289 -19.25 5.80 -15.19
CA LYS A 289 -20.64 6.17 -14.80
C LYS A 289 -20.70 7.38 -13.86
N ASP A 290 -19.73 7.55 -12.97
CA ASP A 290 -19.77 8.57 -11.92
C ASP A 290 -18.59 9.56 -11.95
N LEU A 291 -17.49 9.25 -12.64
CA LEU A 291 -16.26 10.05 -12.62
C LEU A 291 -15.83 10.52 -14.01
N VAL A 292 -15.19 11.67 -14.08
CA VAL A 292 -14.67 12.32 -15.29
C VAL A 292 -13.24 12.80 -15.04
N TRP A 293 -12.32 12.58 -15.97
CA TRP A 293 -10.91 13.03 -15.90
C TRP A 293 -10.29 13.20 -17.30
N PRO A 294 -9.24 14.03 -17.49
CA PRO A 294 -8.55 14.16 -18.77
C PRO A 294 -7.63 12.94 -19.03
N PRO A 295 -7.40 12.53 -20.29
CA PRO A 295 -6.40 11.53 -20.64
C PRO A 295 -4.99 12.07 -20.34
N ILE A 296 -4.13 11.19 -19.84
CA ILE A 296 -2.74 11.49 -19.46
C ILE A 296 -1.88 11.68 -20.71
#